data_AF-A0A7U9SRE6-F1
#
_entry.id   AF-A0A7U9SRE6-F1
#
_cell.length_a   1.000
_cell.length_b   1.000
_cell.length_c   1.000
_cell.angle_alpha   90.00
_cell.angle_beta   90.00
_cell.angle_gamma   90.00
#
_symmetry.space_group_name_H-M   'P 1'
#
loop_
_entity.id
_entity.type
_entity.pdbx_description
1 polymer ?
#
loop_
_entity_poly.entity_id
_entity_poly.type
_entity_poly.pdbx_seq_one_letter_code
_entity_poly.pdbx_strand_id
1 'polypeptide(L)'
;MWLTFYSGRTKSEGIGIAYLRVLNYYTDNAWVSVLACLAFPIFTVLVLAVIKRKKIFENSGIILSICYFISSWGEMAFLYEKGDREAHGNFAWGYILATFIIWFLCTTEFIKFERQDIKTINIVRGVGYVLFSLHLLLGIWFYINLFQSEFLF
;
A
#
# COMPACT_ATOMS: atom_id res chain seq x y z
N MET A 1 17.91 -23.03 6.02
CA MET A 1 16.98 -23.34 7.12
C MET A 1 15.57 -23.09 6.61
N TRP A 2 14.74 -24.12 6.47
CA TRP A 2 13.36 -23.99 5.98
C TRP A 2 12.42 -24.01 7.17
N LEU A 3 11.86 -22.85 7.54
CA LEU A 3 10.76 -22.76 8.49
C LEU A 3 9.47 -23.10 7.74
N THR A 4 8.98 -24.32 7.92
CA THR A 4 7.70 -24.77 7.34
C THR A 4 6.65 -24.77 8.45
N PHE A 5 5.69 -23.84 8.37
CA PHE A 5 4.47 -23.89 9.18
C PHE A 5 3.54 -24.95 8.55
N TYR A 6 3.44 -26.13 9.17
CA TYR A 6 2.59 -27.22 8.70
C TYR A 6 1.10 -26.83 8.87
N SER A 7 0.40 -26.66 7.74
CA SER A 7 -1.05 -26.43 7.69
C SER A 7 -1.73 -27.20 6.54
N GLY A 8 -1.11 -28.26 6.03
CA GLY A 8 -1.59 -29.01 4.86
C GLY A 8 -1.75 -30.51 5.14
N ARG A 9 -2.78 -31.14 4.55
CA ARG A 9 -2.95 -32.60 4.58
C ARG A 9 -1.99 -33.32 3.62
N THR A 10 -1.37 -32.59 2.69
CA THR A 10 -0.41 -33.10 1.70
C THR A 10 0.91 -32.32 1.72
N LYS A 11 2.01 -32.92 1.22
CA LYS A 11 3.34 -32.24 1.13
C LYS A 11 3.33 -31.01 0.22
N SER A 12 2.32 -30.86 -0.64
CA SER A 12 2.12 -29.75 -1.57
C SER A 12 1.33 -28.58 -0.98
N GLU A 13 0.76 -28.72 0.21
CA GLU A 13 -0.04 -27.68 0.88
C GLU A 13 0.76 -26.99 2.01
N GLY A 14 0.31 -25.79 2.39
CA GLY A 14 0.84 -25.04 3.54
C GLY A 14 1.43 -23.69 3.17
N ILE A 15 2.14 -23.08 4.12
CA ILE A 15 2.72 -21.74 3.94
C ILE A 15 4.17 -21.87 3.49
N GLY A 16 4.50 -21.26 2.35
CA GLY A 16 5.86 -21.09 1.86
C GLY A 16 6.41 -19.71 2.19
N ILE A 17 7.74 -19.61 2.21
CA ILE A 17 8.46 -18.35 2.36
C ILE A 17 9.30 -18.10 1.11
N ALA A 18 8.99 -17.06 0.35
CA ALA A 18 9.74 -16.64 -0.81
C ALA A 18 9.50 -15.15 -1.09
N TYR A 19 10.57 -14.40 -1.32
CA TYR A 19 10.48 -12.96 -1.56
C TYR A 19 9.84 -12.64 -2.91
N LEU A 20 8.80 -11.81 -2.88
CA LEU A 20 8.00 -11.30 -4.01
C LEU A 20 7.38 -12.36 -4.93
N ARG A 21 7.39 -13.64 -4.52
CA ARG A 21 6.97 -14.75 -5.39
C ARG A 21 5.56 -14.56 -5.95
N VAL A 22 4.61 -14.22 -5.09
CA VAL A 22 3.22 -14.00 -5.50
C VAL A 22 3.06 -12.68 -6.25
N LEU A 23 3.76 -11.63 -5.82
CA LEU A 23 3.68 -10.31 -6.45
C LEU A 23 4.15 -10.32 -7.91
N ASN A 24 5.11 -11.18 -8.25
CA ASN A 24 5.60 -11.34 -9.62
C ASN A 24 4.56 -11.94 -10.58
N TYR A 25 3.44 -12.49 -10.10
CA TYR A 25 2.30 -12.83 -10.97
C TYR A 25 1.54 -11.59 -11.47
N TYR A 26 1.66 -10.46 -10.75
CA TYR A 26 0.84 -9.27 -10.96
C TYR A 26 1.62 -8.06 -11.44
N THR A 27 2.94 -8.02 -11.24
CA THR A 27 3.76 -6.86 -11.55
C THR A 27 5.21 -7.26 -11.79
N ASP A 28 5.82 -6.74 -12.87
CA ASP A 28 7.25 -6.91 -13.13
C ASP A 28 8.12 -6.17 -12.11
N ASN A 29 7.58 -5.09 -11.52
CA ASN A 29 8.32 -4.19 -10.64
C ASN A 29 7.54 -3.89 -9.34
N ALA A 30 7.57 -4.83 -8.38
CA ALA A 30 6.82 -4.71 -7.13
C ALA A 30 7.09 -3.40 -6.36
N TRP A 31 8.35 -2.95 -6.29
CA TRP A 31 8.71 -1.71 -5.60
C TRP A 31 8.17 -0.45 -6.27
N VAL A 32 8.17 -0.41 -7.61
CA VAL A 32 7.59 0.72 -8.35
C VAL A 32 6.08 0.78 -8.09
N SER A 33 5.42 -0.38 -8.08
CA SER A 33 3.99 -0.49 -7.78
C SER A 33 3.66 -0.03 -6.35
N VAL A 34 4.47 -0.40 -5.35
CA VAL A 34 4.31 0.10 -3.97
C VAL A 34 4.55 1.60 -3.87
N LEU A 35 5.61 2.11 -4.50
CA LEU A 35 5.93 3.54 -4.46
C LEU A 35 4.83 4.36 -5.15
N ALA A 36 4.31 3.89 -6.28
CA ALA A 36 3.18 4.52 -6.95
C ALA A 36 1.90 4.48 -6.08
N CYS A 37 1.65 3.35 -5.41
CA CYS A 37 0.51 3.19 -4.50
C CYS A 37 0.62 4.09 -3.25
N LEU A 38 1.83 4.29 -2.72
CA LEU A 38 2.07 5.07 -1.51
C LEU A 38 2.61 6.48 -1.75
N ALA A 39 2.67 6.96 -3.00
CA ALA A 39 3.27 8.24 -3.34
C ALA A 39 2.66 9.41 -2.53
N PHE A 40 1.32 9.47 -2.46
CA PHE A 40 0.61 10.49 -1.68
C PHE A 40 0.79 10.34 -0.15
N PRO A 41 0.59 9.15 0.46
CA PRO A 41 0.89 8.95 1.88
C PRO A 41 2.34 9.32 2.26
N ILE A 42 3.33 8.86 1.49
CA ILE A 42 4.75 9.16 1.72
C ILE A 42 4.98 10.67 1.64
N PHE A 43 4.49 11.32 0.59
CA PHE A 43 4.57 12.77 0.44
C PHE A 43 3.99 13.49 1.66
N THR A 44 2.79 13.10 2.09
CA THR A 44 2.10 13.73 3.23
C THR A 44 2.91 13.60 4.52
N VAL A 45 3.38 12.38 4.84
CA VAL A 45 4.19 12.15 6.05
C VAL A 45 5.48 12.97 6.00
N LEU A 46 6.20 12.98 4.88
CA LEU A 46 7.46 13.72 4.74
C LEU A 46 7.26 15.23 4.86
N VAL A 47 6.30 15.78 4.15
CA VAL A 47 5.99 17.22 4.19
C VAL A 47 5.57 17.64 5.59
N LEU A 48 4.67 16.91 6.24
CA LEU A 48 4.23 17.25 7.59
C LEU A 48 5.33 17.02 8.62
N ALA A 49 6.22 16.05 8.42
CA ALA A 49 7.42 15.89 9.25
C ALA A 49 8.35 17.10 9.13
N VAL A 50 8.52 17.68 7.95
CA VAL A 50 9.34 18.90 7.78
C VAL A 50 8.63 20.12 8.37
N ILE A 51 7.39 20.39 7.96
CA ILE A 51 6.66 21.61 8.32
C ILE A 51 6.31 21.63 9.82
N LYS A 52 5.81 20.52 10.36
CA LYS A 52 5.43 20.42 11.78
C LYS A 52 6.63 20.02 12.67
N ARG A 53 7.87 20.06 12.17
CA ARG A 53 9.10 19.68 12.91
C ARG A 53 8.98 18.32 13.61
N LYS A 54 8.61 17.30 12.84
CA LYS A 54 8.47 15.89 13.25
C LYS A 54 7.30 15.58 14.19
N LYS A 55 6.46 16.55 14.56
CA LYS A 55 5.24 16.31 15.37
C LYS A 55 4.24 15.32 14.75
N ILE A 56 4.33 15.05 13.44
CA ILE A 56 3.52 14.01 12.81
C ILE A 56 3.79 12.61 13.42
N PHE A 57 5.00 12.37 13.93
CA PHE A 57 5.38 11.15 14.64
C PHE A 57 4.95 11.15 16.12
N GLU A 58 4.23 12.17 16.59
CA GLU A 58 3.52 12.10 17.88
C GLU A 58 2.09 11.55 17.68
N ASN A 59 1.60 11.52 16.44
CA ASN A 59 0.32 10.93 16.10
C ASN A 59 0.43 9.40 16.10
N SER A 60 -0.06 8.77 17.18
CA SER A 60 -0.06 7.32 17.34
C SER A 60 -0.79 6.59 16.21
N GLY A 61 -1.84 7.19 15.63
CA GLY A 61 -2.53 6.63 14.47
C GLY A 61 -1.63 6.53 13.23
N ILE A 62 -0.84 7.57 12.95
CA ILE A 62 0.13 7.55 11.84
C ILE A 62 1.21 6.50 12.08
N ILE A 63 1.83 6.47 13.27
CA ILE A 63 2.85 5.45 13.58
C ILE A 63 2.27 4.04 13.47
N LEU A 64 1.11 3.80 14.07
CA LEU A 64 0.47 2.49 14.04
C LEU A 64 0.14 2.07 12.60
N SER A 65 -0.34 2.99 11.76
CA SER A 65 -0.59 2.70 10.34
C SER A 65 0.68 2.37 9.55
N ILE A 66 1.80 3.04 9.84
CA ILE A 66 3.10 2.73 9.22
C ILE A 66 3.59 1.35 9.66
N CYS A 67 3.55 1.05 10.96
CA CYS A 67 3.92 -0.26 11.47
C CYS A 67 3.03 -1.37 10.89
N TYR A 68 1.72 -1.11 10.80
CA TYR A 68 0.78 -2.06 10.21
C TYR A 68 1.04 -2.29 8.72
N PHE A 69 1.32 -1.22 7.97
CA PHE A 69 1.72 -1.32 6.57
C PHE A 69 3.01 -2.14 6.40
N ILE A 70 4.05 -1.86 7.20
CA ILE A 70 5.33 -2.59 7.10
C ILE A 70 5.14 -4.08 7.43
N SER A 71 4.40 -4.39 8.50
CA SER A 71 4.12 -5.77 8.90
C SER A 71 3.36 -6.52 7.80
N SER A 72 2.28 -5.94 7.31
CA SER A 72 1.42 -6.58 6.31
C SER A 72 2.04 -6.63 4.91
N TRP A 73 2.85 -5.63 4.53
CA TRP A 73 3.71 -5.72 3.35
C TRP A 73 4.73 -6.85 3.48
N GLY A 74 5.33 -7.01 4.67
CA GLY A 74 6.23 -8.13 4.96
C GLY A 74 5.53 -9.48 4.80
N GLU A 75 4.32 -9.62 5.33
CA GLU A 75 3.51 -10.83 5.13
C GLU A 75 3.26 -11.11 3.65
N MET A 76 2.75 -10.13 2.89
CA MET A 76 2.48 -10.30 1.46
C MET A 76 3.75 -10.52 0.62
N ALA A 77 4.86 -9.89 0.98
CA ALA A 77 6.11 -9.96 0.22
C ALA A 77 6.87 -11.25 0.47
N PHE A 78 6.71 -11.91 1.63
CA PHE A 78 7.48 -13.10 1.96
C PHE A 78 6.64 -14.38 2.06
N LEU A 79 5.34 -14.31 2.35
CA LEU A 79 4.50 -15.48 2.56
C LEU A 79 3.63 -15.78 1.35
N TYR A 80 3.44 -17.07 1.08
CA TYR A 80 2.53 -17.55 0.04
C TYR A 80 1.90 -18.88 0.42
N GLU A 81 0.68 -19.15 -0.06
CA GLU A 81 0.06 -20.47 0.07
C GLU A 81 0.62 -21.38 -1.03
N LYS A 82 1.04 -22.60 -0.68
CA LYS A 82 1.45 -23.61 -1.66
C LYS A 82 0.24 -24.27 -2.30
N GLY A 83 0.41 -24.73 -3.55
CA GLY A 83 -0.63 -25.42 -4.31
C GLY A 83 -1.45 -24.46 -5.17
N ASP A 84 -2.66 -24.88 -5.56
CA ASP A 84 -3.49 -24.18 -6.54
C ASP A 84 -3.88 -22.75 -6.12
N ARG A 85 -3.80 -22.45 -4.81
CA ARG A 85 -4.15 -21.15 -4.23
C ARG A 85 -2.99 -20.16 -4.21
N GLU A 86 -1.80 -20.51 -4.69
CA GLU A 86 -0.62 -19.64 -4.67
C GLU A 86 -0.89 -18.29 -5.33
N ALA A 87 -1.52 -18.32 -6.51
CA ALA A 87 -1.84 -17.11 -7.26
C ALA A 87 -2.92 -16.26 -6.58
N HIS A 88 -3.72 -16.79 -5.64
CA HIS A 88 -4.84 -16.04 -5.03
C HIS A 88 -4.38 -14.90 -4.11
N GLY A 89 -3.11 -14.90 -3.68
CA GLY A 89 -2.56 -13.80 -2.88
C GLY A 89 -3.19 -13.64 -1.50
N ASN A 90 -3.51 -14.75 -0.82
CA ASN A 90 -4.20 -14.72 0.49
C ASN A 90 -3.42 -13.99 1.61
N PHE A 91 -2.13 -13.72 1.46
CA PHE A 91 -1.37 -12.89 2.40
C PHE A 91 -1.46 -11.38 2.10
N ALA A 92 -2.18 -10.96 1.06
CA ALA A 92 -2.36 -9.55 0.68
C ALA A 92 -3.46 -8.82 1.47
N TRP A 93 -4.37 -9.53 2.15
CA TRP A 93 -5.50 -8.91 2.85
C TRP A 93 -5.08 -7.85 3.87
N GLY A 94 -4.06 -8.16 4.68
CA GLY A 94 -3.51 -7.20 5.63
C GLY A 94 -2.95 -5.96 4.94
N TYR A 95 -2.26 -6.15 3.80
CA TYR A 95 -1.67 -5.05 3.04
C TYR A 95 -2.74 -4.13 2.45
N ILE A 96 -3.82 -4.71 1.91
CA ILE A 96 -4.95 -3.95 1.36
C ILE A 96 -5.57 -3.07 2.45
N LEU A 97 -5.85 -3.63 3.63
CA LEU A 97 -6.43 -2.88 4.74
C LEU A 97 -5.45 -1.82 5.29
N ALA A 98 -4.18 -2.16 5.47
CA ALA A 98 -3.17 -1.21 5.93
C ALA A 98 -3.00 -0.04 4.96
N THR A 99 -3.01 -0.32 3.65
CA THR A 99 -2.96 0.68 2.59
C THR A 99 -4.17 1.61 2.66
N PHE A 100 -5.38 1.08 2.84
CA PHE A 100 -6.57 1.92 3.02
C PHE A 100 -6.46 2.83 4.25
N ILE A 101 -6.04 2.29 5.40
CA ILE A 101 -5.91 3.06 6.65
C ILE A 101 -4.89 4.18 6.51
N ILE A 102 -3.71 3.91 5.96
CA ILE A 102 -2.67 4.94 5.81
C ILE A 102 -3.12 6.04 4.83
N TRP A 103 -3.81 5.67 3.74
CA TRP A 103 -4.42 6.64 2.82
C TRP A 103 -5.47 7.51 3.51
N PHE A 104 -6.36 6.90 4.30
CA PHE A 104 -7.37 7.63 5.05
C PHE A 104 -6.74 8.63 6.02
N LEU A 105 -5.80 8.17 6.87
CA LEU A 105 -5.15 9.04 7.85
C LEU A 105 -4.34 10.15 7.20
N CYS A 106 -3.55 9.85 6.16
CA CYS A 106 -2.80 10.86 5.42
C CYS A 106 -3.72 11.87 4.75
N THR A 107 -4.84 11.44 4.18
CA THR A 107 -5.84 12.35 3.59
C THR A 107 -6.41 13.30 4.65
N THR A 108 -6.75 12.80 5.84
CA THR A 108 -7.27 13.67 6.92
C THR A 108 -6.23 14.67 7.40
N GLU A 109 -4.96 14.27 7.55
CA GLU A 109 -3.88 15.17 7.96
C GLU A 109 -3.53 16.19 6.88
N PHE A 110 -3.59 15.79 5.60
CA PHE A 110 -3.40 16.68 4.47
C PHE A 110 -4.51 17.75 4.40
N ILE A 111 -5.78 17.39 4.58
CA ILE A 111 -6.90 18.35 4.62
C ILE A 111 -6.76 19.33 5.80
N LYS A 112 -6.37 18.84 6.99
CA LYS A 112 -6.12 19.73 8.15
C LYS A 112 -5.01 20.73 7.87
N PHE A 113 -3.95 20.28 7.19
CA PHE A 113 -2.84 21.12 6.77
C PHE A 113 -3.25 22.12 5.67
N GLU A 114 -4.06 21.68 4.72
CA GLU A 114 -4.54 22.50 3.61
C GLU A 114 -5.36 23.71 4.08
N ARG A 115 -5.99 23.65 5.25
CA ARG A 115 -6.72 24.79 5.85
C ARG A 115 -5.83 25.85 6.51
N GLN A 116 -4.51 25.68 6.57
CA GLN A 116 -3.59 26.64 7.19
C GLN A 116 -3.16 27.73 6.22
N ASP A 117 -3.17 29.01 6.63
CA ASP A 117 -2.93 30.14 5.72
C ASP A 117 -1.43 30.55 5.66
N ILE A 118 -0.63 29.90 4.82
CA ILE A 118 0.80 30.21 4.60
C ILE A 118 1.18 30.07 3.12
N LYS A 119 1.87 31.04 2.52
CA LYS A 119 2.24 31.06 1.08
C LYS A 119 3.03 29.83 0.59
N THR A 120 3.97 29.31 1.39
CA THR A 120 4.77 28.10 1.07
C THR A 120 3.88 26.85 0.90
N ILE A 121 2.64 26.89 1.37
CA ILE A 121 1.67 25.80 1.31
C ILE A 121 1.09 25.63 -0.10
N ASN A 122 1.10 26.63 -0.98
CA ASN A 122 0.42 26.52 -2.29
C ASN A 122 1.04 25.48 -3.23
N ILE A 123 2.38 25.42 -3.32
CA ILE A 123 3.05 24.39 -4.13
C ILE A 123 2.83 23.01 -3.52
N VAL A 124 2.95 22.91 -2.18
CA VAL A 124 2.74 21.66 -1.44
C VAL A 124 1.31 21.13 -1.62
N ARG A 125 0.31 22.02 -1.56
CA ARG A 125 -1.09 21.70 -1.87
C ARG A 125 -1.21 21.16 -3.29
N GLY A 126 -0.66 21.88 -4.27
CA GLY A 126 -0.69 21.48 -5.68
C GLY A 126 -0.10 20.09 -5.91
N VAL A 127 1.08 19.81 -5.37
CA VAL A 127 1.72 18.49 -5.47
C VAL A 127 0.88 17.42 -4.78
N GLY A 128 0.35 17.69 -3.59
CA GLY A 128 -0.51 16.74 -2.88
C GLY A 128 -1.77 16.37 -3.66
N TYR A 129 -2.45 17.36 -4.25
CA TYR A 129 -3.60 17.12 -5.11
C TYR A 129 -3.23 16.33 -6.37
N VAL A 130 -2.12 16.66 -7.03
CA VAL A 130 -1.66 15.92 -8.21
C VAL A 130 -1.42 14.44 -7.86
N LEU A 131 -0.71 14.15 -6.77
CA LEU A 131 -0.45 12.76 -6.35
C LEU A 131 -1.73 12.02 -5.99
N PHE A 132 -2.65 12.67 -5.27
CA PHE A 132 -3.96 12.10 -4.92
C PHE A 132 -4.79 11.81 -6.18
N SER A 133 -4.90 12.79 -7.08
CA SER A 133 -5.67 12.67 -8.32
C SER A 133 -5.10 11.63 -9.27
N LEU A 134 -3.77 11.56 -9.42
CA LEU A 134 -3.12 10.53 -10.24
C LEU A 134 -3.47 9.13 -9.75
N HIS A 135 -3.41 8.88 -8.44
CA HIS A 135 -3.76 7.57 -7.90
C HIS A 135 -5.23 7.22 -8.15
N LEU A 136 -6.14 8.19 -7.96
CA LEU A 136 -7.57 8.00 -8.24
C LEU A 136 -7.83 7.70 -9.72
N LEU A 137 -7.20 8.46 -10.63
CA LEU A 137 -7.34 8.25 -12.08
C LEU A 137 -6.77 6.90 -12.52
N LEU A 138 -5.64 6.47 -11.95
CA LEU A 138 -5.08 5.14 -12.18
C LEU A 138 -6.02 4.03 -11.69
N GLY A 139 -6.65 4.21 -10.53
CA GLY A 139 -7.66 3.27 -10.02
C GLY A 139 -8.88 3.17 -10.94
N ILE A 140 -9.41 4.31 -11.40
CA ILE A 140 -10.52 4.35 -12.37
C ILE A 140 -10.11 3.64 -13.67
N TRP A 141 -8.94 3.97 -14.21
CA TRP A 141 -8.40 3.34 -15.40
C TRP A 141 -8.25 1.82 -15.22
N PHE A 142 -7.74 1.37 -14.08
CA PHE A 142 -7.63 -0.06 -13.75
C PHE A 142 -9.00 -0.76 -13.79
N TYR A 143 -10.02 -0.21 -13.12
CA TYR A 143 -11.35 -0.81 -13.12
C TYR A 143 -12.00 -0.82 -14.51
N ILE A 144 -11.81 0.22 -15.32
CA ILE A 144 -12.31 0.23 -16.71
C ILE A 144 -11.70 -0.93 -17.51
N ASN A 145 -10.39 -1.13 -17.43
CA ASN A 145 -9.72 -2.20 -18.14
C ASN A 145 -10.11 -3.58 -17.60
N LEU A 146 -10.28 -3.72 -16.28
CA LEU A 146 -10.72 -4.96 -15.66
C LEU A 146 -12.10 -5.36 -16.21
N PHE A 147 -13.08 -4.46 -16.19
CA PHE A 147 -14.41 -4.75 -16.72
C PHE A 147 -14.38 -5.02 -18.22
N GLN A 148 -13.63 -4.25 -19.02
CA GLN A 148 -13.50 -4.52 -20.47
C GLN A 148 -12.88 -5.89 -20.75
N SER A 149 -11.91 -6.33 -19.96
CA SER A 149 -11.29 -7.64 -20.10
C SER A 149 -12.23 -8.79 -19.72
N GLU A 150 -13.11 -8.60 -18.74
CA GLU A 150 -14.13 -9.60 -18.36
C GLU A 150 -15.29 -9.69 -19.37
N PHE A 151 -15.61 -8.60 -20.09
CA PHE A 151 -16.64 -8.63 -21.15
C PHE A 151 -16.16 -9.23 -22.48
N LEU A 152 -14.88 -9.58 -22.62
CA LEU A 152 -14.29 -10.16 -23.83
C LEU A 152 -14.09 -11.70 -23.75
N PHE A 153 -14.66 -12.35 -22.73
CA PHE A 153 -14.72 -13.81 -22.57
C PHE A 153 -16.16 -14.30 -22.44
#